data_AF-A0A8D8M6F0-F1
#
_entry.id   AF-A0A8D8M6F0-F1
#
_cell.length_a   1.000
_cell.length_b   1.000
_cell.length_c   1.000
_cell.angle_alpha   90.00
_cell.angle_beta   90.00
_cell.angle_gamma   90.00
#
_symmetry.space_group_name_H-M   'P 1'
#
loop_
_entity.id
_entity.type
_entity.pdbx_description
1 polymer ?
#
loop_
_entity_poly.entity_id
_entity_poly.type
_entity_poly.pdbx_seq_one_letter_code
_entity_poly.pdbx_strand_id
1 'polypeptide(L)'
;MKYFRQKNQMEIYNALQSATGITLEHPLLTQLFNILVHDGDYEQVEQLMTNAIHNDYLAWYISQQDYRPCWSRVSTPGPRPGMRGGHQMVLDPLTQTVYLLGGWDGTQDLSDLWSYSIRESQWTLICPNVEYVGGPTPRSCHKLCLDPERRQIFVLGRYLDQQLRQPEFLKSDFYQYDIDLNIWTLISWDTSSVGGPRLIFDHQMCLDSKHSKIFVFGGRVLTPSTTSNNSSSGQSEERLISNNSNNNNNNNLPSLSLPSLGGGGLSLSPPLRLPS
;
A
#
# COMPACT_ATOMS: atom_id res chain seq x y z
N MET A 1 49.91 -8.34 -2.49
CA MET A 1 49.41 -9.37 -1.53
C MET A 1 48.44 -10.36 -2.18
N LYS A 2 47.40 -9.92 -2.90
CA LYS A 2 46.57 -10.77 -3.81
C LYS A 2 47.40 -11.66 -4.76
N TYR A 3 48.58 -11.17 -5.14
CA TYR A 3 49.60 -11.84 -5.96
C TYR A 3 50.08 -13.19 -5.40
N PHE A 4 50.39 -13.30 -4.10
CA PHE A 4 50.95 -14.52 -3.52
C PHE A 4 49.93 -15.65 -3.49
N ARG A 5 48.66 -15.34 -3.19
CA ARG A 5 47.56 -16.29 -3.32
C ARG A 5 47.27 -16.70 -4.75
N GLN A 6 47.28 -15.75 -5.70
CA GLN A 6 47.14 -16.05 -7.13
C GLN A 6 48.22 -17.00 -7.66
N LYS A 7 49.40 -17.00 -7.03
CA LYS A 7 50.51 -17.91 -7.35
C LYS A 7 50.55 -19.17 -6.48
N ASN A 8 49.53 -19.38 -5.63
CA ASN A 8 49.46 -20.46 -4.64
C ASN A 8 50.66 -20.53 -3.68
N GLN A 9 51.28 -19.38 -3.40
CA GLN A 9 52.45 -19.24 -2.52
C GLN A 9 52.01 -18.96 -1.08
N MET A 10 51.23 -19.89 -0.49
CA MET A 10 50.66 -19.74 0.85
C MET A 10 51.71 -19.71 1.96
N GLU A 11 52.87 -20.33 1.77
CA GLU A 11 53.99 -20.30 2.72
C GLU A 11 54.52 -18.88 2.94
N ILE A 12 54.66 -18.10 1.85
CA ILE A 12 55.11 -16.70 1.90
C ILE A 12 54.06 -15.82 2.58
N TYR A 13 52.77 -16.09 2.31
CA TYR A 13 51.66 -15.39 2.94
C TYR A 13 51.65 -15.61 4.46
N ASN A 14 51.75 -16.87 4.90
CA ASN A 14 51.77 -17.24 6.32
C ASN A 14 53.01 -16.70 7.04
N ALA A 15 54.18 -16.74 6.39
CA ALA A 15 55.41 -16.18 6.93
C ALA A 15 55.30 -14.66 7.13
N LEU A 16 54.72 -13.93 6.18
CA LEU A 16 54.51 -12.48 6.29
C LEU A 16 53.51 -12.12 7.39
N GLN A 17 52.40 -12.86 7.52
CA GLN A 17 51.43 -12.64 8.59
C GLN A 17 52.04 -12.87 9.97
N SER A 18 52.83 -13.95 10.10
CA SER A 18 53.50 -14.31 11.36
C SER A 18 54.61 -13.32 11.74
N ALA A 19 55.36 -12.82 10.75
CA ALA A 19 56.46 -11.89 10.98
C ALA A 19 55.99 -10.46 11.27
N THR A 20 54.85 -10.04 10.70
CA THR A 20 54.36 -8.66 10.83
C THR A 20 53.27 -8.49 11.89
N GLY A 21 52.58 -9.58 12.28
CA GLY A 21 51.44 -9.52 13.19
C GLY A 21 50.20 -8.80 12.62
N ILE A 22 50.23 -8.44 11.34
CA ILE A 22 49.16 -7.70 10.67
C ILE A 22 48.19 -8.69 10.03
N THR A 23 46.89 -8.50 10.26
CA THR A 23 45.86 -9.22 9.52
C THR A 23 45.86 -8.75 8.07
N LEU A 24 46.35 -9.61 7.17
CA LEU A 24 46.61 -9.25 5.77
C LEU A 24 45.35 -9.20 4.89
N GLU A 25 44.25 -9.80 5.33
CA GLU A 25 42.97 -9.78 4.63
C GLU A 25 41.79 -10.05 5.58
N HIS A 26 40.58 -9.77 5.10
CA HIS A 26 39.38 -10.07 5.87
C HIS A 26 39.16 -11.60 6.01
N PRO A 27 38.80 -12.13 7.19
CA PRO A 27 38.61 -13.56 7.42
C PRO A 27 37.64 -14.24 6.44
N LEU A 28 36.60 -13.54 5.99
CA LEU A 28 35.68 -14.04 4.95
C LEU A 28 36.39 -14.36 3.63
N LEU A 29 37.39 -13.56 3.22
CA LEU A 29 38.16 -13.83 2.01
C LEU A 29 39.06 -15.05 2.18
N THR A 30 39.59 -15.26 3.39
CA THR A 30 40.33 -16.47 3.75
C THR A 30 39.45 -17.71 3.68
N GLN A 31 38.25 -17.65 4.28
CA GLN A 31 37.28 -18.74 4.24
C GLN A 31 36.84 -19.04 2.81
N LEU A 32 36.47 -18.01 2.04
CA LEU A 32 36.07 -18.15 0.65
C LEU A 32 37.16 -18.83 -0.18
N PHE A 33 38.42 -18.44 0.00
CA PHE A 33 39.53 -19.06 -0.71
C PHE A 33 39.70 -20.53 -0.34
N ASN A 34 39.66 -20.88 0.94
CA ASN A 34 39.84 -22.27 1.36
C ASN A 34 38.72 -23.17 0.83
N ILE A 35 37.46 -22.77 1.01
CA ILE A 35 36.30 -23.56 0.56
C ILE A 35 36.32 -23.72 -0.95
N LEU A 36 36.59 -22.64 -1.71
CA LEU A 36 36.55 -22.67 -3.16
C LEU A 36 37.76 -23.38 -3.80
N VAL A 37 38.97 -23.11 -3.30
CA VAL A 37 40.23 -23.49 -3.95
C VAL A 37 40.83 -24.77 -3.38
N HIS A 38 40.74 -24.97 -2.06
CA HIS A 38 41.26 -26.18 -1.42
C HIS A 38 40.22 -27.29 -1.36
N ASP A 39 39.01 -26.96 -0.93
CA ASP A 39 37.97 -27.98 -0.67
C ASP A 39 37.09 -28.24 -1.91
N GLY A 40 36.99 -27.28 -2.82
CA GLY A 40 36.15 -27.38 -4.02
C GLY A 40 34.65 -27.47 -3.72
N ASP A 41 34.23 -26.99 -2.55
CA ASP A 41 32.85 -27.09 -2.06
C ASP A 41 32.04 -25.87 -2.49
N TYR A 42 31.42 -25.96 -3.67
CA TYR A 42 30.64 -24.86 -4.25
C TYR A 42 29.37 -24.54 -3.46
N GLU A 43 28.77 -25.50 -2.75
CA GLU A 43 27.55 -25.30 -1.97
C GLU A 43 27.85 -24.44 -0.72
N GLN A 44 28.95 -24.73 -0.03
CA GLN A 44 29.42 -23.87 1.07
C GLN A 44 29.82 -22.48 0.58
N VAL A 45 30.38 -22.34 -0.63
CA VAL A 45 30.67 -21.02 -1.21
C VAL A 45 29.37 -20.23 -1.41
N GLU A 46 28.32 -20.84 -1.96
CA GLU A 46 27.03 -20.17 -2.13
C GLU A 46 26.41 -19.75 -0.79
N GLN A 47 26.50 -20.60 0.24
CA GLN A 47 26.04 -20.26 1.59
C GLN A 47 26.85 -19.09 2.18
N LEU A 48 28.17 -19.11 2.05
CA LEU A 48 29.05 -18.04 2.52
C LEU A 48 28.73 -16.71 1.81
N MET A 49 28.53 -16.73 0.49
CA MET A 49 28.15 -15.56 -0.30
C MET A 49 26.76 -15.05 0.08
N THR A 50 25.79 -15.95 0.28
CA THR A 50 24.44 -15.60 0.75
C THR A 50 24.49 -14.93 2.11
N ASN A 51 25.29 -15.46 3.04
CA ASN A 51 25.52 -14.84 4.34
C ASN A 51 26.22 -13.49 4.20
N ALA A 52 27.18 -13.36 3.28
CA ALA A 52 27.86 -12.10 3.07
C ALA A 52 26.91 -10.99 2.56
N ILE A 53 25.95 -11.37 1.70
CA ILE A 53 24.87 -10.49 1.23
C ILE A 53 23.96 -10.07 2.38
N HIS A 54 23.50 -11.03 3.20
CA HIS A 54 22.62 -10.74 4.35
C HIS A 54 23.27 -9.84 5.41
N ASN A 55 24.61 -9.82 5.48
CA ASN A 55 25.38 -8.95 6.36
C ASN A 55 25.87 -7.66 5.67
N ASP A 56 25.27 -7.30 4.52
CA ASP A 56 25.55 -6.07 3.76
C ASP A 56 26.99 -5.90 3.24
N TYR A 57 27.85 -6.93 3.29
CA TYR A 57 29.23 -6.83 2.79
C TYR A 57 29.32 -6.53 1.29
N LEU A 58 28.27 -6.85 0.54
CA LEU A 58 28.16 -6.61 -0.90
C LEU A 58 27.18 -5.48 -1.26
N ALA A 59 26.66 -4.72 -0.29
CA ALA A 59 25.64 -3.71 -0.52
C ALA A 59 26.05 -2.67 -1.58
N TRP A 60 27.30 -2.19 -1.53
CA TRP A 60 27.84 -1.25 -2.53
C TRP A 60 27.92 -1.84 -3.94
N TYR A 61 28.27 -3.12 -4.05
CA TYR A 61 28.35 -3.79 -5.34
C TYR A 61 26.95 -4.00 -5.92
N ILE A 62 26.03 -4.51 -5.09
CA ILE A 62 24.63 -4.77 -5.44
C ILE A 62 23.93 -3.49 -5.89
N SER A 63 24.18 -2.35 -5.22
CA SER A 63 23.56 -1.07 -5.57
C SER A 63 24.03 -0.50 -6.91
N GLN A 64 25.13 -0.99 -7.46
CA GLN A 64 25.66 -0.61 -8.78
C GLN A 64 25.34 -1.62 -9.88
N GLN A 65 24.68 -2.74 -9.54
CA GLN A 65 24.29 -3.70 -10.56
C GLN A 65 23.07 -3.18 -11.33
N ASP A 66 23.04 -3.48 -12.62
CA ASP A 66 21.85 -3.25 -13.42
C ASP A 66 20.72 -4.16 -12.93
N TYR A 67 19.66 -3.55 -12.41
CA TYR A 67 18.46 -4.29 -12.04
C TYR A 67 17.77 -4.84 -13.30
N ARG A 68 17.61 -6.16 -13.36
CA ARG A 68 16.81 -6.82 -14.40
C ARG A 68 15.43 -7.13 -13.83
N PRO A 69 14.35 -6.52 -14.33
CA PRO A 69 13.01 -6.85 -13.86
C PRO A 69 12.70 -8.30 -14.23
N CYS A 70 12.34 -9.10 -13.24
CA CYS A 70 11.85 -10.45 -13.43
C CYS A 70 10.44 -10.56 -12.83
N TRP A 71 9.55 -11.19 -13.59
CA TRP A 71 8.21 -11.50 -13.11
C TRP A 71 8.17 -12.96 -12.69
N SER A 72 7.76 -13.20 -11.45
CA SER A 72 7.51 -14.54 -10.94
C SER A 72 6.15 -14.58 -10.27
N ARG A 73 5.53 -15.76 -10.32
CA ARG A 73 4.28 -15.98 -9.62
C ARG A 73 4.58 -16.23 -8.14
N VAL A 74 3.96 -15.44 -7.28
CA VAL A 74 4.01 -15.68 -5.84
C VAL A 74 3.08 -16.85 -5.51
N SER A 75 3.62 -17.90 -4.89
CA SER A 75 2.84 -19.04 -4.40
C SER A 75 2.22 -18.68 -3.05
N THR A 76 0.90 -18.80 -2.95
CA THR A 76 0.15 -18.50 -1.73
C THR A 76 -0.75 -19.68 -1.41
N PRO A 77 -0.25 -20.73 -0.73
CA PRO A 77 -1.10 -21.83 -0.30
C PRO A 77 -2.16 -21.33 0.68
N GLY A 78 -3.35 -21.94 0.65
CA GLY A 78 -4.46 -21.61 1.55
C GLY A 78 -5.51 -20.64 0.99
N PRO A 79 -6.41 -20.13 1.86
CA PRO A 79 -7.45 -19.18 1.49
C PRO A 79 -6.83 -17.90 0.91
N ARG A 80 -7.46 -17.35 -0.12
CA ARG A 80 -7.00 -16.13 -0.79
C ARG A 80 -8.19 -15.35 -1.35
N PRO A 81 -8.04 -14.04 -1.59
CA PRO A 81 -9.05 -13.24 -2.24
C PRO A 81 -9.48 -13.87 -3.58
N GLY A 82 -10.79 -13.90 -3.83
CA GLY A 82 -11.36 -14.30 -5.12
C GLY A 82 -11.02 -13.32 -6.25
N MET A 83 -11.43 -13.66 -7.48
CA MET A 83 -11.31 -12.79 -8.66
C MET A 83 -11.97 -11.44 -8.39
N ARG A 84 -11.29 -10.34 -8.76
CA ARG A 84 -11.79 -8.98 -8.52
C ARG A 84 -11.12 -7.94 -9.40
N GLY A 85 -11.88 -6.96 -9.88
CA GLY A 85 -11.40 -5.74 -10.55
C GLY A 85 -11.68 -4.49 -9.69
N GLY A 86 -10.97 -3.39 -9.92
CA GLY A 86 -11.21 -2.12 -9.21
C GLY A 86 -10.96 -2.14 -7.68
N HIS A 87 -10.46 -3.24 -7.14
CA HIS A 87 -10.02 -3.36 -5.75
C HIS A 87 -8.81 -2.45 -5.50
N GLN A 88 -8.56 -2.14 -4.23
CA GLN A 88 -7.41 -1.34 -3.85
C GLN A 88 -6.53 -2.07 -2.86
N MET A 89 -5.23 -1.78 -2.93
CA MET A 89 -4.22 -2.37 -2.06
C MET A 89 -3.29 -1.29 -1.52
N VAL A 90 -2.85 -1.44 -0.28
CA VAL A 90 -1.82 -0.61 0.35
C VAL A 90 -0.80 -1.48 1.06
N LEU A 91 0.47 -1.11 0.99
CA LEU A 91 1.56 -1.77 1.71
C LEU A 91 1.84 -1.03 3.01
N ASP A 92 1.75 -1.74 4.12
CA ASP A 92 2.32 -1.35 5.39
C ASP A 92 3.81 -1.74 5.42
N PRO A 93 4.74 -0.76 5.31
CA PRO A 93 6.16 -1.06 5.24
C PRO A 93 6.72 -1.55 6.58
N LEU A 94 6.08 -1.22 7.71
CA LEU A 94 6.57 -1.58 9.04
C LEU A 94 6.44 -3.07 9.30
N THR A 95 5.27 -3.65 8.98
CA THR A 95 4.99 -5.08 9.17
C THR A 95 5.15 -5.89 7.89
N GLN A 96 5.53 -5.25 6.77
CA GLN A 96 5.59 -5.87 5.45
C GLN A 96 4.27 -6.59 5.10
N THR A 97 3.15 -5.91 5.39
CA THR A 97 1.80 -6.46 5.21
C THR A 97 1.06 -5.66 4.15
N VAL A 98 0.48 -6.36 3.18
CA VAL A 98 -0.36 -5.72 2.17
C VAL A 98 -1.83 -5.88 2.56
N TYR A 99 -2.56 -4.78 2.65
CA TYR A 99 -4.01 -4.79 2.86
C TYR A 99 -4.74 -4.66 1.54
N LEU A 100 -5.83 -5.41 1.38
CA LEU A 100 -6.69 -5.40 0.20
C LEU A 100 -8.13 -5.18 0.64
N LEU A 101 -8.82 -4.24 0.01
CA LEU A 101 -10.24 -3.97 0.26
C LEU A 101 -11.06 -4.03 -1.03
N GLY A 102 -12.19 -4.73 -0.94
CA GLY A 102 -13.30 -4.66 -1.89
C GLY A 102 -12.93 -5.02 -3.33
N GLY A 103 -13.50 -4.29 -4.29
CA GLY A 103 -13.45 -4.58 -5.72
C GLY A 103 -14.76 -5.12 -6.27
N TRP A 104 -14.74 -5.62 -7.50
CA TRP A 104 -15.89 -6.19 -8.21
C TRP A 104 -15.55 -7.57 -8.76
N ASP A 105 -16.33 -8.60 -8.42
CA ASP A 105 -16.01 -10.00 -8.73
C ASP A 105 -16.50 -10.50 -10.10
N GLY A 106 -17.18 -9.65 -10.87
CA GLY A 106 -17.88 -10.05 -12.09
C GLY A 106 -19.41 -9.97 -11.97
N THR A 107 -19.91 -9.93 -10.74
CA THR A 107 -21.35 -9.92 -10.43
C THR A 107 -21.73 -8.82 -9.46
N GLN A 108 -20.93 -8.56 -8.44
CA GLN A 108 -21.23 -7.60 -7.40
C GLN A 108 -19.98 -6.89 -6.89
N ASP A 109 -20.18 -5.72 -6.30
CA ASP A 109 -19.15 -5.07 -5.50
C ASP A 109 -18.90 -5.88 -4.21
N LEU A 110 -17.67 -5.82 -3.73
CA LEU A 110 -17.17 -6.51 -2.55
C LEU A 110 -16.81 -5.50 -1.44
N SER A 111 -16.83 -5.96 -0.20
CA SER A 111 -16.43 -5.22 1.01
C SER A 111 -15.57 -6.08 1.94
N ASP A 112 -14.99 -7.17 1.44
CA ASP A 112 -14.09 -8.01 2.21
C ASP A 112 -12.72 -7.32 2.39
N LEU A 113 -12.16 -7.44 3.60
CA LEU A 113 -10.84 -6.94 3.97
C LEU A 113 -9.90 -8.13 4.18
N TRP A 114 -8.81 -8.13 3.43
CA TRP A 114 -7.74 -9.12 3.52
C TRP A 114 -6.41 -8.47 3.87
N SER A 115 -5.54 -9.25 4.49
CA SER A 115 -4.11 -8.95 4.60
C SER A 115 -3.26 -10.04 3.97
N TYR A 116 -2.09 -9.65 3.46
CA TYR A 116 -1.06 -10.55 2.97
C TYR A 116 0.25 -10.26 3.68
N SER A 117 0.77 -11.23 4.42
CA SER A 117 2.09 -11.18 5.03
C SER A 117 3.14 -11.51 3.96
N ILE A 118 3.98 -10.54 3.60
CA ILE A 118 5.08 -10.76 2.63
C ILE A 118 6.09 -11.76 3.22
N ARG A 119 6.39 -11.62 4.52
CA ARG A 119 7.35 -12.48 5.23
C ARG A 119 6.93 -13.95 5.21
N GLU A 120 5.65 -14.20 5.46
CA GLU A 120 5.12 -15.57 5.55
C GLU A 120 4.57 -16.08 4.22
N SER A 121 4.43 -15.18 3.23
CA SER A 121 3.79 -15.47 1.95
C SER A 121 2.37 -16.03 2.09
N GLN A 122 1.59 -15.49 3.03
CA GLN A 122 0.26 -15.98 3.38
C GLN A 122 -0.80 -14.88 3.39
N TRP A 123 -1.98 -15.21 2.87
CA TRP A 123 -3.18 -14.37 2.95
C TRP A 123 -3.97 -14.69 4.21
N THR A 124 -4.60 -13.68 4.80
CA THR A 124 -5.53 -13.81 5.92
C THR A 124 -6.76 -12.97 5.64
N LEU A 125 -7.94 -13.57 5.78
CA LEU A 125 -9.21 -12.84 5.74
C LEU A 125 -9.40 -12.14 7.08
N ILE A 126 -9.38 -10.82 7.10
CA ILE A 126 -9.61 -10.02 8.32
C ILE A 126 -11.12 -9.90 8.58
N CYS A 127 -11.88 -9.55 7.53
CA CYS A 127 -13.32 -9.37 7.65
C CYS A 127 -14.02 -9.73 6.34
N PRO A 128 -15.02 -10.62 6.33
CA PRO A 128 -15.75 -11.00 5.12
C PRO A 128 -16.65 -9.88 4.58
N ASN A 129 -17.11 -8.97 5.43
CA ASN A 129 -17.86 -7.78 5.04
C ASN A 129 -17.67 -6.67 6.08
N VAL A 130 -16.90 -5.65 5.73
CA VAL A 130 -16.59 -4.55 6.67
C VAL A 130 -17.80 -3.68 7.01
N GLU A 131 -18.85 -3.67 6.18
CA GLU A 131 -20.07 -2.89 6.44
C GLU A 131 -20.72 -3.28 7.78
N TYR A 132 -20.71 -4.58 8.11
CA TYR A 132 -21.28 -5.10 9.36
C TYR A 132 -20.50 -4.71 10.61
N VAL A 133 -19.28 -4.20 10.46
CA VAL A 133 -18.43 -3.73 11.56
C VAL A 133 -18.16 -2.23 11.47
N GLY A 134 -19.08 -1.48 10.85
CA GLY A 134 -19.03 -0.02 10.76
C GLY A 134 -18.10 0.52 9.67
N GLY A 135 -17.60 -0.35 8.79
CA GLY A 135 -16.81 0.03 7.63
C GLY A 135 -17.65 0.47 6.43
N PRO A 136 -17.00 0.73 5.30
CA PRO A 136 -17.66 1.13 4.06
C PRO A 136 -18.58 0.04 3.48
N THR A 137 -19.65 0.47 2.80
CA THR A 137 -20.45 -0.42 1.93
C THR A 137 -19.59 -1.06 0.82
N PRO A 138 -20.02 -2.19 0.22
CA PRO A 138 -19.37 -2.78 -0.95
C PRO A 138 -19.04 -1.75 -2.02
N ARG A 139 -17.81 -1.82 -2.56
CA ARG A 139 -17.31 -0.82 -3.51
C ARG A 139 -16.15 -1.30 -4.37
N SER A 140 -16.12 -0.80 -5.60
CA SER A 140 -15.00 -0.84 -6.55
C SER A 140 -14.60 0.56 -7.00
N CYS A 141 -13.41 0.69 -7.61
CA CYS A 141 -12.84 1.94 -8.13
C CYS A 141 -12.74 3.08 -7.10
N HIS A 142 -12.73 2.71 -5.82
CA HIS A 142 -12.39 3.56 -4.69
C HIS A 142 -10.87 3.73 -4.60
N LYS A 143 -10.39 4.50 -3.62
CA LYS A 143 -8.96 4.60 -3.31
C LYS A 143 -8.68 4.37 -1.84
N LEU A 144 -7.50 3.81 -1.58
CA LEU A 144 -6.92 3.66 -0.25
C LEU A 144 -5.65 4.50 -0.17
N CYS A 145 -5.40 5.09 0.99
CA CYS A 145 -4.08 5.60 1.35
C CYS A 145 -3.74 5.23 2.79
N LEU A 146 -2.51 4.79 3.04
CA LEU A 146 -2.01 4.42 4.36
C LEU A 146 -1.26 5.60 5.00
N ASP A 147 -1.53 5.86 6.27
CA ASP A 147 -0.63 6.57 7.18
C ASP A 147 0.29 5.56 7.86
N PRO A 148 1.57 5.43 7.44
CA PRO A 148 2.48 4.45 8.04
C PRO A 148 2.88 4.81 9.48
N GLU A 149 2.83 6.09 9.87
CA GLU A 149 3.19 6.50 11.23
C GLU A 149 2.09 6.14 12.24
N ARG A 150 0.83 6.37 11.86
CA ARG A 150 -0.33 6.05 12.69
C ARG A 150 -0.93 4.67 12.45
N ARG A 151 -0.46 3.97 11.40
CA ARG A 151 -1.00 2.68 10.95
C ARG A 151 -2.51 2.74 10.69
N GLN A 152 -2.92 3.75 9.92
CA GLN A 152 -4.32 4.01 9.59
C GLN A 152 -4.54 4.01 8.08
N ILE A 153 -5.58 3.33 7.61
CA ILE A 153 -5.95 3.28 6.18
C ILE A 153 -7.17 4.17 5.97
N PHE A 154 -7.07 5.12 5.05
CA PHE A 154 -8.19 5.97 4.66
C PHE A 154 -8.80 5.49 3.36
N VAL A 155 -10.14 5.57 3.25
CA VAL A 155 -10.92 5.06 2.11
C VAL A 155 -11.83 6.15 1.58
N LEU A 156 -11.76 6.43 0.29
CA LEU A 156 -12.62 7.41 -0.36
C LEU A 156 -13.13 6.92 -1.71
N GLY A 157 -14.37 7.32 -2.01
CA GLY A 157 -14.97 7.15 -3.33
C GLY A 157 -15.47 5.75 -3.60
N ARG A 158 -16.10 5.60 -4.77
CA ARG A 158 -16.57 4.34 -5.35
C ARG A 158 -17.19 4.60 -6.72
N TYR A 159 -17.18 3.59 -7.59
CA TYR A 159 -18.00 3.59 -8.79
C TYR A 159 -19.44 3.18 -8.48
N LEU A 160 -20.39 3.70 -9.26
CA LEU A 160 -21.77 3.25 -9.30
C LEU A 160 -22.25 3.20 -10.74
N ASP A 161 -22.93 2.11 -11.09
CA ASP A 161 -23.63 2.00 -12.36
C ASP A 161 -24.71 3.09 -12.47
N GLN A 162 -24.98 3.56 -13.69
CA GLN A 162 -25.96 4.60 -13.96
C GLN A 162 -27.34 4.32 -13.34
N GLN A 163 -27.77 3.06 -13.32
CA GLN A 163 -29.07 2.67 -12.75
C GLN A 163 -29.14 2.92 -11.22
N LEU A 164 -28.01 2.89 -10.54
CA LEU A 164 -27.89 3.03 -9.09
C LEU A 164 -27.57 4.47 -8.64
N ARG A 165 -27.44 5.43 -9.58
CA ARG A 165 -27.08 6.83 -9.28
C ARG A 165 -28.27 7.67 -8.79
N GLN A 166 -28.94 7.19 -7.75
CA GLN A 166 -29.93 7.96 -7.01
C GLN A 166 -29.23 8.91 -6.01
N PRO A 167 -29.81 10.08 -5.70
CA PRO A 167 -29.17 11.09 -4.84
C PRO A 167 -28.68 10.56 -3.48
N GLU A 168 -29.38 9.58 -2.91
CA GLU A 168 -29.07 8.96 -1.62
C GLU A 168 -27.77 8.14 -1.67
N PHE A 169 -27.44 7.57 -2.84
CA PHE A 169 -26.23 6.76 -3.02
C PHE A 169 -25.03 7.56 -3.53
N LEU A 170 -25.22 8.82 -3.88
CA LEU A 170 -24.17 9.72 -4.38
C LEU A 170 -23.41 10.47 -3.27
N LYS A 171 -23.63 10.07 -2.02
CA LYS A 171 -22.88 10.59 -0.87
C LYS A 171 -21.42 10.16 -0.94
N SER A 172 -20.53 11.12 -0.73
CA SER A 172 -19.09 10.91 -0.75
C SER A 172 -18.62 10.56 0.66
N ASP A 173 -18.89 9.34 1.09
CA ASP A 173 -18.46 8.87 2.40
C ASP A 173 -16.93 8.76 2.48
N PHE A 174 -16.39 8.98 3.68
CA PHE A 174 -14.96 8.95 3.95
C PHE A 174 -14.68 8.21 5.25
N TYR A 175 -13.91 7.13 5.15
CA TYR A 175 -13.65 6.21 6.25
C TYR A 175 -12.17 6.16 6.61
N GLN A 176 -11.90 5.80 7.85
CA GLN A 176 -10.60 5.40 8.34
C GLN A 176 -10.71 4.03 9.02
N TYR A 177 -9.76 3.16 8.73
CA TYR A 177 -9.53 1.90 9.41
C TYR A 177 -8.26 2.01 10.25
N ASP A 178 -8.39 1.79 11.55
CA ASP A 178 -7.26 1.67 12.46
C ASP A 178 -6.75 0.22 12.43
N ILE A 179 -5.52 0.01 11.95
CA ILE A 179 -4.97 -1.33 11.76
C ILE A 179 -4.76 -2.03 13.10
N ASP A 180 -4.27 -1.30 14.09
CA ASP A 180 -3.86 -1.89 15.37
C ASP A 180 -5.07 -2.21 16.25
N LEU A 181 -6.09 -1.35 16.21
CA LEU A 181 -7.34 -1.57 16.94
C LEU A 181 -8.33 -2.45 16.17
N ASN A 182 -8.14 -2.64 14.86
CA ASN A 182 -9.08 -3.30 13.96
C ASN A 182 -10.49 -2.67 14.02
N ILE A 183 -10.55 -1.34 14.00
CA ILE A 183 -11.80 -0.55 14.12
C ILE A 183 -11.95 0.35 12.91
N TRP A 184 -13.17 0.40 12.38
CA TRP A 184 -13.59 1.36 11.36
C TRP A 184 -14.21 2.60 12.00
N THR A 185 -13.86 3.77 11.46
CA THR A 185 -14.42 5.06 11.84
C THR A 185 -14.93 5.76 10.57
N LEU A 186 -16.21 6.14 10.57
CA LEU A 186 -16.75 7.04 9.56
C LEU A 186 -16.31 8.47 9.92
N ILE A 187 -15.42 9.05 9.12
CA ILE A 187 -14.92 10.42 9.33
C ILE A 187 -15.95 11.44 8.82
N SER A 188 -16.50 11.20 7.64
CA SER A 188 -17.49 12.08 7.02
C SER A 188 -18.50 11.26 6.24
N TRP A 189 -19.79 11.49 6.52
CA TRP A 189 -20.89 10.86 5.79
C TRP A 189 -21.03 11.40 4.36
N ASP A 190 -20.58 12.64 4.10
CA ASP A 190 -20.53 13.25 2.77
C ASP A 190 -19.49 14.37 2.72
N THR A 191 -18.30 14.08 2.19
CA THR A 191 -17.21 15.06 2.08
C THR A 191 -17.62 16.30 1.29
N SER A 192 -18.56 16.20 0.36
CA SER A 192 -19.01 17.35 -0.43
C SER A 192 -19.79 18.37 0.39
N SER A 193 -20.47 17.91 1.45
CA SER A 193 -21.24 18.77 2.36
C SER A 193 -20.35 19.69 3.21
N VAL A 194 -19.08 19.33 3.37
CA VAL A 194 -18.08 20.07 4.15
C VAL A 194 -16.97 20.68 3.27
N GLY A 195 -17.27 20.89 1.98
CA GLY A 195 -16.35 21.53 1.01
C GLY A 195 -15.26 20.61 0.45
N GLY A 196 -15.32 19.31 0.73
CA GLY A 196 -14.47 18.29 0.13
C GLY A 196 -14.97 17.80 -1.23
N PRO A 197 -14.37 16.72 -1.78
CA PRO A 197 -14.77 16.18 -3.08
C PRO A 197 -16.20 15.61 -3.05
N ARG A 198 -16.88 15.69 -4.20
CA ARG A 198 -18.10 14.89 -4.47
C ARG A 198 -17.73 13.42 -4.66
N LEU A 199 -18.74 12.55 -4.74
CA LEU A 199 -18.48 11.13 -4.94
C LEU A 199 -17.71 10.91 -6.25
N ILE A 200 -16.51 10.39 -6.11
CA ILE A 200 -15.52 10.23 -7.19
C ILE A 200 -15.07 8.78 -7.31
N PHE A 201 -14.66 8.40 -8.51
CA PHE A 201 -14.04 7.10 -8.80
C PHE A 201 -12.87 7.26 -9.77
N ASP A 202 -11.99 6.25 -9.83
CA ASP A 202 -10.75 6.26 -10.62
C ASP A 202 -9.83 7.47 -10.33
N HIS A 203 -9.98 8.05 -9.14
CA HIS A 203 -9.13 9.12 -8.65
C HIS A 203 -7.83 8.57 -8.06
N GLN A 204 -6.94 9.43 -7.58
CA GLN A 204 -5.77 9.04 -6.81
C GLN A 204 -5.76 9.77 -5.47
N MET A 205 -5.13 9.13 -4.49
CA MET A 205 -4.94 9.66 -3.14
C MET A 205 -3.48 9.51 -2.73
N CYS A 206 -2.92 10.54 -2.11
CA CYS A 206 -1.66 10.44 -1.38
C CYS A 206 -1.75 11.18 -0.06
N LEU A 207 -0.96 10.75 0.91
CA LEU A 207 -0.94 11.28 2.27
C LEU A 207 0.42 11.91 2.57
N ASP A 208 0.38 13.09 3.18
CA ASP A 208 1.47 13.68 3.93
C ASP A 208 1.23 13.42 5.43
N SER A 209 1.85 12.35 5.96
CA SER A 209 1.67 11.92 7.34
C SER A 209 2.08 12.99 8.34
N LYS A 210 3.17 13.72 8.06
CA LYS A 210 3.73 14.74 8.94
C LYS A 210 2.76 15.88 9.19
N HIS A 211 2.02 16.30 8.17
CA HIS A 211 1.04 17.38 8.28
C HIS A 211 -0.40 16.89 8.36
N SER A 212 -0.61 15.56 8.41
CA SER A 212 -1.94 14.94 8.45
C SER A 212 -2.86 15.43 7.32
N LYS A 213 -2.32 15.48 6.08
CA LYS A 213 -3.04 15.98 4.90
C LYS A 213 -3.16 14.91 3.83
N ILE A 214 -4.38 14.70 3.36
CA ILE A 214 -4.66 13.84 2.21
C ILE A 214 -4.91 14.72 0.99
N PHE A 215 -4.22 14.42 -0.10
CA PHE A 215 -4.43 15.04 -1.40
C PHE A 215 -5.20 14.09 -2.29
N VAL A 216 -6.25 14.61 -2.92
CA VAL A 216 -7.14 13.87 -3.81
C VAL A 216 -7.12 14.55 -5.18
N PHE A 217 -6.84 13.79 -6.24
CA PHE A 217 -6.72 14.37 -7.58
C PHE A 217 -7.16 13.38 -8.68
N GLY A 218 -7.51 13.93 -9.83
CA GLY A 218 -8.00 13.16 -10.98
C GLY A 218 -9.36 12.54 -10.74
N GLY A 219 -9.62 11.43 -11.46
CA GLY A 219 -10.87 10.69 -11.38
C GLY A 219 -12.07 11.39 -12.04
N ARG A 220 -13.23 10.77 -11.88
CA ARG A 220 -14.51 11.25 -12.41
C ARG A 220 -15.52 11.38 -11.29
N VAL A 221 -16.25 12.49 -11.30
CA VAL A 221 -17.34 12.74 -10.37
C VAL A 221 -18.61 12.06 -10.87
N LEU A 222 -19.26 11.29 -10.01
CA LEU A 222 -20.56 10.70 -10.33
C LEU A 222 -21.66 11.77 -10.25
N THR A 223 -22.54 11.77 -11.24
CA THR A 223 -23.72 12.63 -11.31
C THR A 223 -25.00 11.78 -11.25
N PRO A 224 -26.12 12.33 -10.76
CA PRO A 224 -27.40 11.65 -10.80
C PRO A 224 -27.76 11.16 -12.20
N SER A 225 -28.46 10.04 -12.29
CA SER A 225 -29.03 9.61 -13.57
C SER A 225 -30.10 10.61 -14.01
N THR A 226 -29.92 11.21 -15.18
CA THR A 226 -31.00 11.97 -15.82
C THR A 226 -32.01 10.96 -16.36
N THR A 227 -33.14 10.79 -15.67
CA THR A 227 -34.32 10.17 -16.27
C THR A 227 -34.81 11.10 -17.38
N SER A 228 -34.41 10.82 -18.62
CA SER A 228 -35.02 11.43 -19.79
C SER A 228 -36.43 10.86 -19.97
N ASN A 229 -37.40 11.36 -19.19
CA ASN A 229 -38.79 11.33 -19.61
C ASN A 229 -38.98 12.39 -20.70
N ASN A 230 -38.46 12.12 -21.90
CA ASN A 230 -38.83 12.86 -23.10
C ASN A 230 -39.50 11.89 -24.08
N SER A 231 -40.80 11.71 -23.89
CA SER A 231 -41.72 11.60 -25.02
C SER A 231 -41.72 12.93 -25.78
N SER A 232 -40.75 13.13 -26.66
CA SER A 232 -40.91 14.02 -27.82
C SER A 232 -39.75 13.78 -28.80
N SER A 233 -40.16 13.44 -30.01
CA SER A 233 -39.37 13.37 -31.22
C SER A 233 -38.54 14.64 -31.47
N GLY A 234 -37.30 14.45 -31.90
CA GLY A 234 -36.68 15.33 -32.89
C GLY A 234 -35.48 16.16 -32.41
N GLN A 235 -34.35 15.83 -33.03
CA GLN A 235 -33.16 16.66 -33.29
C GLN A 235 -32.10 16.76 -32.17
N SER A 236 -31.04 16.00 -32.44
CA SER A 236 -29.68 16.15 -31.96
C SER A 236 -29.12 17.54 -32.24
N GLU A 237 -28.74 18.27 -31.19
CA GLU A 237 -27.71 19.30 -31.27
C GLU A 237 -26.51 18.87 -30.43
N GLU A 238 -25.48 18.36 -31.12
CA GLU A 238 -24.12 18.30 -30.60
C GLU A 238 -23.61 19.73 -30.38
N ARG A 239 -23.54 20.18 -29.12
CA ARG A 239 -22.69 21.32 -28.76
C ARG A 239 -21.29 20.83 -28.44
N LEU A 240 -20.48 20.80 -29.50
CA LEU A 240 -19.02 20.91 -29.43
C LEU A 240 -18.66 22.16 -28.60
N ILE A 241 -18.18 21.97 -27.37
CA ILE A 241 -17.44 23.01 -26.67
C ILE A 241 -15.97 22.82 -27.02
N SER A 242 -15.50 23.71 -27.88
CA SER A 242 -14.12 23.83 -28.33
C SER A 242 -13.19 24.19 -27.17
N ASN A 243 -12.06 23.48 -27.12
CA ASN A 243 -10.87 23.93 -26.40
C ASN A 243 -10.36 25.23 -27.02
N ASN A 244 -10.21 26.28 -26.21
CA ASN A 244 -9.18 27.28 -26.45
C ASN A 244 -8.66 27.87 -25.14
N SER A 245 -7.33 27.84 -25.03
CA SER A 245 -6.51 28.21 -23.88
C SER A 245 -6.57 29.70 -23.53
N ASN A 246 -6.51 30.04 -22.23
CA ASN A 246 -5.45 30.90 -21.67
C ASN A 246 -5.62 31.17 -20.16
N ASN A 247 -4.54 30.88 -19.43
CA ASN A 247 -4.06 31.44 -18.16
C ASN A 247 -5.02 32.23 -17.26
N ASN A 248 -5.19 31.74 -16.02
CA ASN A 248 -4.70 32.49 -14.87
C ASN A 248 -4.43 31.60 -13.66
N ASN A 249 -3.26 31.84 -13.06
CA ASN A 249 -2.77 31.27 -11.82
C ASN A 249 -3.83 31.34 -10.71
N ASN A 250 -4.10 30.19 -10.07
CA ASN A 250 -4.43 30.11 -8.65
C ASN A 250 -4.24 28.67 -8.17
N ASN A 251 -3.03 28.39 -7.67
CA ASN A 251 -2.73 27.19 -6.91
C ASN A 251 -3.47 27.26 -5.56
N ASN A 252 -4.66 26.69 -5.50
CA ASN A 252 -5.26 26.28 -4.23
C ASN A 252 -5.73 24.83 -4.37
N LEU A 253 -4.86 23.92 -3.95
CA LEU A 253 -5.19 22.52 -3.70
C LEU A 253 -6.14 22.46 -2.49
N PRO A 254 -7.28 21.76 -2.57
CA PRO A 254 -8.12 21.56 -1.40
C PRO A 254 -7.39 20.61 -0.43
N SER A 255 -6.89 21.14 0.68
CA SER A 255 -6.38 20.34 1.80
C SER A 255 -7.49 20.13 2.82
N LEU A 256 -7.89 18.88 3.05
CA LEU A 256 -8.71 18.52 4.20
C LEU A 256 -7.79 18.43 5.43
N SER A 257 -7.96 19.35 6.38
CA SER A 257 -7.26 19.30 7.68
C SER A 257 -8.09 18.49 8.67
N LEU A 258 -7.47 17.47 9.28
CA LEU A 258 -8.06 16.70 10.38
C LEU A 258 -8.26 17.59 11.63
N PRO A 259 -9.37 17.47 12.38
CA PRO A 259 -9.56 18.21 13.63
C PRO A 259 -8.65 17.68 14.74
N SER A 260 -8.05 18.59 15.52
CA SER A 260 -7.30 18.27 16.73
C SER A 260 -8.25 17.85 17.86
N LEU A 261 -8.04 16.67 18.44
CA LEU A 261 -8.71 16.23 19.67
C LEU A 261 -8.24 17.11 20.84
N GLY A 262 -9.02 18.15 21.15
CA GLY A 262 -8.89 18.93 22.38
C GLY A 262 -9.51 18.17 23.55
N GLY A 263 -8.73 17.96 24.60
CA GLY A 263 -9.17 17.33 25.84
C GLY A 263 -10.28 18.12 26.52
N GLY A 264 -11.46 17.53 26.57
CA GLY A 264 -12.57 17.95 27.42
C GLY A 264 -12.99 16.78 28.28
N GLY A 265 -12.72 16.86 29.59
CA GLY A 265 -13.11 15.85 30.55
C GLY A 265 -14.64 15.71 30.63
N LEU A 266 -15.12 14.47 30.61
CA LEU A 266 -16.49 14.13 30.95
C LEU A 266 -16.50 13.13 32.09
N SER A 267 -17.24 13.49 33.14
CA SER A 267 -17.43 12.74 34.37
C SER A 267 -18.15 11.41 34.09
N LEU A 268 -17.60 10.33 34.64
CA LEU A 268 -18.22 9.01 34.64
C LEU A 268 -19.41 8.97 35.62
N SER A 269 -20.60 8.70 35.10
CA SER A 269 -21.75 8.22 35.89
C SER A 269 -21.69 6.68 35.99
N PRO A 270 -22.01 6.06 37.14
CA PRO A 270 -21.92 4.60 37.30
C PRO A 270 -23.14 3.87 36.74
N PRO A 271 -23.03 2.55 36.46
CA PRO A 271 -24.07 1.80 35.74
C PRO A 271 -25.26 1.42 36.64
N LEU A 272 -26.44 1.40 36.02
CA LEU A 272 -27.72 0.96 36.59
C LEU A 272 -27.71 -0.56 36.88
N ARG A 273 -28.10 -0.95 38.10
CA ARG A 273 -28.43 -2.34 38.46
C ARG A 273 -29.79 -2.72 37.86
N LEU A 274 -29.87 -3.90 37.25
CA LEU A 274 -31.12 -4.58 36.93
C LEU A 274 -31.74 -5.18 38.20
N PRO A 275 -33.08 -5.20 38.34
CA PRO A 275 -33.73 -5.87 39.46
C PRO A 275 -33.86 -7.39 39.21
N SER A 276 -33.95 -8.12 40.32
CA SER A 276 -34.04 -9.58 40.48
C SER A 276 -35.11 -10.28 39.65
#